data_AF-A0A1F1UWA5-F1
#
_entry.id   AF-A0A1F1UWA5-F1
#
_cell.length_a   1.000
_cell.length_b   1.000
_cell.length_c   1.000
_cell.angle_alpha   90.00
_cell.angle_beta   90.00
_cell.angle_gamma   90.00
#
_symmetry.space_group_name_H-M   'P 1'
#
loop_
_entity.id
_entity.type
_entity.pdbx_description
1 polymer ?
#
loop_
_entity_poly.entity_id
_entity_poly.type
_entity_poly.pdbx_seq_one_letter_code
_entity_poly.pdbx_strand_id
1 'polypeptide(L)'
;MTNQHPLPPEIYRRRRVAALVALLVLVVFLVWGLSAMARSGGGDADVSTSTSPTTTPVTEPTVPEPGAATPSESETAKESASGEPTEPTSSAEHTQAAPSGTCELKDLRVVASTNQPSYAVGEQPVFYMEVQNPTDADCVIDLDTNIMRFEVYDMATNNRVWSDVDCFDPVFAGQETFPRDSKRGFEARWSGTSSQSNVCTDRQPVPAGSYYLHTVIGDNASDAVPFNLT
;
A
#
# COMPACT_ATOMS: atom_id res chain seq x y z
N MET A 1 24.31 42.65 28.14
CA MET A 1 23.25 42.68 27.11
C MET A 1 22.63 41.29 27.07
N THR A 2 21.43 41.13 27.60
CA THR A 2 20.66 39.87 27.51
C THR A 2 19.19 40.26 27.40
N ASN A 3 18.72 40.42 26.16
CA ASN A 3 17.31 40.62 25.85
C ASN A 3 16.65 39.24 25.74
N GLN A 4 15.71 38.93 26.64
CA GLN A 4 14.80 37.79 26.48
C GLN A 4 13.61 38.23 25.64
N HIS A 5 13.43 37.61 24.47
CA HIS A 5 12.22 37.72 23.67
C HIS A 5 11.15 36.76 24.23
N PRO A 6 9.98 37.24 24.70
CA PRO A 6 8.89 36.36 25.12
C PRO A 6 8.27 35.67 23.90
N LEU A 7 8.13 34.34 23.99
CA LEU A 7 7.51 33.49 22.98
C LEU A 7 6.00 33.81 22.82
N PRO A 8 5.45 33.72 21.60
CA PRO A 8 4.12 34.23 21.26
C PRO A 8 2.97 33.48 21.98
N PRO A 9 2.02 34.19 22.61
CA PRO A 9 0.94 33.61 23.45
C PRO A 9 -0.25 33.00 22.66
N GLU A 10 -0.18 32.94 21.34
CA GLU A 10 -1.29 32.57 20.44
C GLU A 10 -1.73 31.10 20.56
N ILE A 11 -0.79 30.17 20.74
CA ILE A 11 -1.11 28.73 20.79
C ILE A 11 -1.81 28.33 22.11
N TYR A 12 -1.52 29.05 23.19
CA TYR A 12 -2.11 28.77 24.50
C TYR A 12 -3.60 29.11 24.57
N ARG A 13 -4.01 30.19 23.90
CA ARG A 13 -5.43 30.58 23.82
C ARG A 13 -6.24 29.61 22.98
N ARG A 14 -5.73 29.15 21.83
CA ARG A 14 -6.45 28.23 20.95
C ARG A 14 -6.76 26.89 21.63
N ARG A 15 -5.80 26.31 22.36
CA ARG A 15 -6.01 25.04 23.09
C ARG A 15 -7.00 25.18 24.25
N ARG A 16 -6.98 26.32 24.96
CA ARG A 16 -7.94 26.58 26.05
C ARG A 16 -9.36 26.81 25.55
N VAL A 17 -9.54 27.51 24.43
CA VAL A 17 -10.86 27.70 23.80
C VAL A 17 -11.40 26.36 23.27
N ALA A 18 -10.56 25.56 22.62
CA ALA A 18 -10.95 24.23 22.16
C ALA A 18 -11.39 23.32 23.32
N ALA A 19 -10.66 23.33 24.44
CA ALA A 19 -11.02 22.55 25.63
C ALA A 19 -12.36 22.98 26.24
N LEU A 20 -12.64 24.29 26.31
CA LEU A 20 -13.92 24.80 26.83
C LEU A 20 -15.11 24.46 25.92
N VAL A 21 -14.93 24.53 24.61
CA VAL A 21 -15.97 24.15 23.63
C VAL A 21 -16.24 22.65 23.71
N ALA A 22 -15.20 21.82 23.76
CA ALA A 22 -15.33 20.37 23.91
C ALA A 22 -16.08 20.00 25.20
N LEU A 23 -15.77 20.67 26.32
CA LEU A 23 -16.44 20.44 27.60
C LEU A 23 -17.92 20.83 27.55
N LEU A 24 -18.27 21.96 26.94
CA LEU A 24 -19.67 22.37 26.74
C LEU A 24 -20.46 21.36 25.91
N VAL A 25 -19.86 20.88 24.81
CA VAL A 25 -20.48 19.86 23.93
C VAL A 25 -20.74 18.57 24.72
N LEU A 26 -19.78 18.13 25.53
CA LEU A 26 -19.90 16.95 26.37
C LEU A 26 -21.06 17.07 27.38
N VAL A 27 -21.20 18.23 28.03
CA VAL A 27 -22.30 18.50 28.95
C VAL A 27 -23.66 18.46 28.23
N VAL A 28 -23.76 19.04 27.04
CA VAL A 28 -24.99 18.99 26.23
C VAL A 28 -25.35 17.55 25.86
N PHE A 29 -24.37 16.74 25.43
CA PHE A 29 -24.60 15.33 25.13
C PHE A 29 -25.03 14.51 26.34
N LEU A 30 -24.46 14.76 27.52
CA LEU A 30 -24.85 14.07 28.76
C LEU A 30 -26.28 14.42 29.15
N VAL A 31 -26.68 15.68 29.06
CA VAL A 31 -28.06 16.11 29.34
C VAL A 31 -29.03 15.48 28.32
N TRP A 32 -28.65 15.44 27.04
CA TRP A 32 -29.45 14.83 25.99
C TRP A 32 -29.61 13.31 26.21
N GLY A 33 -28.51 12.59 26.47
CA GLY A 33 -28.52 11.14 26.73
C GLY A 33 -29.34 10.75 27.96
N LEU A 34 -29.20 11.48 29.08
CA LEU A 34 -30.00 11.24 30.28
C LEU A 34 -31.50 11.51 30.05
N SER A 35 -31.84 12.48 29.19
CA SER A 35 -33.23 12.77 28.84
C SER A 35 -33.86 11.75 27.87
N ALA A 36 -33.03 10.98 27.14
CA ALA A 36 -33.45 9.88 26.28
C ALA A 36 -33.64 8.58 27.08
N MET A 37 -32.78 8.31 28.07
CA MET A 37 -32.90 7.11 28.94
C MET A 37 -34.07 7.17 29.93
N ALA A 38 -34.63 8.36 30.22
CA ALA A 38 -35.85 8.49 31.02
C ALA A 38 -37.15 8.17 30.25
N ARG A 39 -37.09 7.88 28.93
CA ARG A 39 -38.28 7.72 28.06
C ARG A 39 -38.41 6.36 27.37
N SER A 40 -37.50 5.41 27.57
CA SER A 40 -37.55 4.11 26.90
C SER A 40 -37.45 2.99 27.93
N GLY A 41 -38.60 2.64 28.51
CA GLY A 41 -38.80 1.38 29.22
C GLY A 41 -39.79 0.51 28.44
N GLY A 42 -39.40 -0.73 28.18
CA GLY A 42 -40.32 -1.86 27.92
C GLY A 42 -40.32 -2.45 26.51
N GLY A 43 -40.22 -3.79 26.45
CA GLY A 43 -40.53 -4.66 25.30
C GLY A 43 -39.34 -5.56 24.90
N ASP A 44 -39.15 -6.73 25.51
CA ASP A 44 -39.80 -8.04 25.27
C ASP A 44 -39.40 -8.75 23.95
N ALA A 45 -38.56 -9.78 24.14
CA ALA A 45 -38.77 -11.20 23.85
C ALA A 45 -39.12 -11.74 22.44
N ASP A 46 -38.58 -12.96 22.25
CA ASP A 46 -38.95 -14.03 21.32
C ASP A 46 -38.59 -13.89 19.83
N VAL A 47 -38.26 -14.92 19.05
CA VAL A 47 -37.70 -16.29 19.16
C VAL A 47 -37.84 -16.90 17.76
N SER A 48 -37.04 -17.92 17.47
CA SER A 48 -37.22 -18.96 16.45
C SER A 48 -36.89 -18.63 15.00
N THR A 49 -35.90 -19.31 14.41
CA THR A 49 -35.91 -20.69 13.84
C THR A 49 -36.34 -20.68 12.38
N SER A 50 -35.45 -21.02 11.45
CA SER A 50 -35.76 -22.00 10.40
C SER A 50 -34.51 -22.44 9.64
N THR A 51 -34.39 -23.76 9.58
CA THR A 51 -33.50 -24.66 8.86
C THR A 51 -33.68 -24.56 7.34
N SER A 52 -32.60 -24.75 6.56
CA SER A 52 -32.56 -25.67 5.40
C SER A 52 -31.18 -25.71 4.68
N PRO A 53 -30.90 -26.75 3.87
CA PRO A 53 -29.59 -27.42 3.86
C PRO A 53 -28.67 -27.11 2.67
N THR A 54 -27.40 -27.45 2.91
CA THR A 54 -26.34 -27.97 2.03
C THR A 54 -26.58 -28.00 0.53
N THR A 55 -25.70 -27.32 -0.21
CA THR A 55 -25.36 -27.65 -1.60
C THR A 55 -23.84 -27.62 -1.75
N THR A 56 -23.24 -28.79 -1.89
CA THR A 56 -21.87 -28.97 -2.42
C THR A 56 -21.90 -28.87 -3.94
N PRO A 57 -20.86 -28.28 -4.54
CA PRO A 57 -20.29 -28.88 -5.74
C PRO A 57 -18.79 -29.16 -5.59
N VAL A 58 -18.46 -30.40 -5.94
CA VAL A 58 -17.12 -30.92 -6.21
C VAL A 58 -16.69 -30.43 -7.60
N THR A 59 -15.47 -29.97 -7.77
CA THR A 59 -14.79 -29.94 -9.07
C THR A 59 -13.28 -30.12 -8.85
N GLU A 60 -12.78 -31.29 -9.23
CA GLU A 60 -11.35 -31.59 -9.39
C GLU A 60 -10.84 -31.12 -10.78
N PRO A 61 -9.52 -31.01 -10.98
CA PRO A 61 -8.90 -30.22 -12.03
C PRO A 61 -8.58 -31.01 -13.29
N THR A 62 -8.63 -30.33 -14.45
CA THR A 62 -8.12 -30.86 -15.72
C THR A 62 -6.83 -30.14 -16.08
N VAL A 63 -5.73 -30.90 -16.05
CA VAL A 63 -4.42 -30.60 -16.64
C VAL A 63 -4.48 -30.90 -18.14
N PRO A 64 -3.80 -30.11 -18.98
CA PRO A 64 -3.13 -30.70 -20.14
C PRO A 64 -1.62 -30.41 -20.18
N GLU A 65 -0.92 -31.49 -20.51
CA GLU A 65 0.51 -31.68 -20.71
C GLU A 65 1.05 -30.99 -21.99
N PRO A 66 2.36 -30.68 -22.10
CA PRO A 66 2.94 -29.94 -23.21
C PRO A 66 3.31 -30.84 -24.40
N GLY A 67 2.96 -30.39 -25.61
CA GLY A 67 3.39 -31.02 -26.86
C GLY A 67 4.87 -30.76 -27.16
N ALA A 68 5.62 -31.85 -27.29
CA ALA A 68 6.99 -31.88 -27.78
C ALA A 68 7.04 -31.83 -29.32
N ALA A 69 7.97 -31.04 -29.87
CA ALA A 69 8.52 -31.23 -31.20
C ALA A 69 9.95 -30.65 -31.29
N THR A 70 10.87 -31.49 -31.74
CA THR A 70 12.29 -31.27 -32.07
C THR A 70 12.51 -31.88 -33.47
N PRO A 71 13.64 -31.72 -34.18
CA PRO A 71 14.56 -30.60 -34.42
C PRO A 71 14.59 -30.18 -35.91
N SER A 72 15.33 -29.12 -36.26
CA SER A 72 15.90 -29.01 -37.62
C SER A 72 17.26 -28.30 -37.57
N GLU A 73 18.30 -29.06 -37.91
CA GLU A 73 19.65 -28.59 -38.24
C GLU A 73 19.67 -27.94 -39.63
N SER A 74 20.44 -26.85 -39.78
CA SER A 74 21.35 -26.69 -40.92
C SER A 74 22.40 -25.61 -40.64
N GLU A 75 23.64 -25.98 -40.95
CA GLU A 75 24.88 -25.26 -40.72
C GLU A 75 25.18 -24.15 -41.76
N THR A 76 26.22 -23.37 -41.42
CA THR A 76 27.28 -22.84 -42.32
C THR A 76 27.22 -21.36 -42.76
N ALA A 77 27.90 -20.54 -41.94
CA ALA A 77 29.17 -19.81 -42.20
C ALA A 77 29.27 -18.46 -42.94
N LYS A 78 30.18 -17.65 -42.34
CA LYS A 78 31.05 -16.54 -42.85
C LYS A 78 30.40 -15.17 -43.10
N GLU A 79 31.00 -14.00 -42.83
CA GLU A 79 32.34 -13.58 -42.38
C GLU A 79 32.28 -12.07 -41.94
N SER A 80 33.15 -11.66 -41.01
CA SER A 80 33.71 -10.30 -40.74
C SER A 80 32.91 -9.01 -41.01
N ALA A 81 32.79 -8.16 -39.98
CA ALA A 81 33.73 -7.03 -39.72
C ALA A 81 33.16 -5.96 -38.78
N SER A 82 33.90 -5.70 -37.69
CA SER A 82 34.24 -4.39 -37.10
C SER A 82 33.15 -3.33 -36.86
N GLY A 83 32.91 -3.01 -35.57
CA GLY A 83 32.26 -1.78 -35.15
C GLY A 83 32.02 -1.72 -33.64
N GLU A 84 33.07 -1.44 -32.86
CA GLU A 84 32.93 -0.96 -31.48
C GLU A 84 32.55 0.53 -31.51
N PRO A 85 31.63 0.99 -30.65
CA PRO A 85 32.09 1.83 -29.53
C PRO A 85 31.37 1.49 -28.20
N THR A 86 32.20 1.10 -27.24
CA THR A 86 32.19 1.47 -25.81
C THR A 86 30.89 2.08 -25.25
N GLU A 87 30.08 1.26 -24.56
CA GLU A 87 29.14 1.74 -23.53
C GLU A 87 29.76 1.51 -22.14
N PRO A 88 29.66 2.49 -21.23
CA PRO A 88 30.21 2.36 -19.89
C PRO A 88 29.41 1.34 -19.10
N THR A 89 30.11 0.30 -18.64
CA THR A 89 29.64 -0.57 -17.57
C THR A 89 29.48 0.28 -16.31
N SER A 90 28.26 0.70 -16.01
CA SER A 90 27.91 1.20 -14.68
C SER A 90 27.72 -0.02 -13.80
N SER A 91 28.83 -0.55 -13.29
CA SER A 91 28.83 -1.36 -12.07
C SER A 91 28.30 -0.48 -10.95
N ALA A 92 26.98 -0.48 -10.76
CA ALA A 92 26.40 -0.11 -9.48
C ALA A 92 26.64 -1.30 -8.54
N GLU A 93 27.85 -1.34 -7.98
CA GLU A 93 28.22 -2.16 -6.84
C GLU A 93 27.28 -1.77 -5.69
N HIS A 94 26.15 -2.46 -5.60
CA HIS A 94 25.27 -2.37 -4.45
C HIS A 94 25.96 -3.11 -3.33
N THR A 95 26.42 -2.36 -2.33
CA THR A 95 26.81 -2.86 -1.02
C THR A 95 25.86 -3.99 -0.61
N GLN A 96 26.34 -5.23 -0.69
CA GLN A 96 25.74 -6.35 0.02
C GLN A 96 25.73 -5.95 1.49
N ALA A 97 24.56 -5.92 2.10
CA ALA A 97 24.45 -5.86 3.54
C ALA A 97 25.25 -7.05 4.10
N ALA A 98 26.14 -6.77 5.05
CA ALA A 98 26.90 -7.80 5.73
C ALA A 98 25.94 -8.82 6.38
N PRO A 99 26.31 -10.11 6.48
CA PRO A 99 25.50 -11.11 7.14
C PRO A 99 25.49 -10.83 8.65
N SER A 100 24.63 -9.92 9.09
CA SER A 100 24.04 -10.04 10.41
C SER A 100 23.08 -11.21 10.32
N GLY A 101 23.23 -12.24 11.16
CA GLY A 101 22.27 -13.36 11.26
C GLY A 101 20.89 -12.93 11.79
N THR A 102 20.51 -11.68 11.54
CA THR A 102 19.27 -10.99 11.87
C THR A 102 18.87 -10.18 10.64
N CYS A 103 17.61 -10.27 10.24
CA CYS A 103 17.03 -9.41 9.23
C CYS A 103 16.03 -8.44 9.86
N GLU A 104 16.15 -7.15 9.54
CA GLU A 104 15.24 -6.08 9.93
C GLU A 104 14.46 -5.54 8.71
N LEU A 105 13.41 -4.75 8.96
CA LEU A 105 12.56 -4.18 7.91
C LEU A 105 13.34 -3.47 6.79
N LYS A 106 14.38 -2.70 7.15
CA LYS A 106 15.24 -1.95 6.22
C LYS A 106 16.10 -2.84 5.31
N ASP A 107 16.30 -4.10 5.70
CA ASP A 107 17.09 -5.05 4.92
C ASP A 107 16.26 -5.64 3.77
N LEU A 108 14.93 -5.59 3.88
CA LEU A 108 14.03 -5.88 2.77
C LEU A 108 14.17 -4.82 1.67
N ARG A 109 14.19 -5.28 0.42
CA ARG A 109 14.10 -4.43 -0.76
C ARG A 109 12.66 -4.40 -1.23
N VAL A 110 12.04 -3.22 -1.21
CA VAL A 110 10.68 -3.00 -1.73
C VAL A 110 10.78 -2.35 -3.09
N VAL A 111 10.20 -2.98 -4.12
CA VAL A 111 10.23 -2.49 -5.50
C VAL A 111 8.80 -2.30 -5.98
N ALA A 112 8.48 -1.08 -6.42
CA ALA A 112 7.22 -0.78 -7.06
C ALA A 112 7.31 -1.01 -8.57
N SER A 113 6.20 -1.36 -9.21
CA SER A 113 6.05 -1.24 -10.65
C SER A 113 4.57 -1.09 -11.04
N THR A 114 4.33 -0.81 -12.32
CA THR A 114 3.00 -0.57 -12.88
C THR A 114 2.88 -1.32 -14.19
N ASN A 115 1.69 -1.83 -14.54
CA ASN A 115 1.55 -2.65 -15.74
C ASN A 115 1.69 -1.85 -17.06
N GLN A 116 1.53 -0.53 -17.01
CA GLN A 116 1.66 0.36 -18.15
C GLN A 116 2.18 1.74 -17.70
N PRO A 117 2.94 2.47 -18.55
CA PRO A 117 3.44 3.79 -18.18
C PRO A 117 2.37 4.90 -18.25
N SER A 118 1.21 4.63 -18.83
CA SER A 118 0.12 5.61 -19.01
C SER A 118 -1.24 4.92 -19.07
N TYR A 119 -2.26 5.58 -18.52
CA TYR A 119 -3.63 5.09 -18.42
C TYR A 119 -4.61 6.17 -18.85
N ALA A 120 -5.74 5.78 -19.45
CA ALA A 120 -6.81 6.74 -19.70
C ALA A 120 -7.46 7.19 -18.37
N VAL A 121 -7.90 8.44 -18.26
CA VAL A 121 -8.72 8.87 -17.12
C VAL A 121 -9.98 8.00 -17.04
N GLY A 122 -10.21 7.40 -15.86
CA GLY A 122 -11.30 6.44 -15.61
C GLY A 122 -10.94 4.98 -15.86
N GLU A 123 -9.76 4.69 -16.42
CA GLU A 123 -9.18 3.35 -16.36
C GLU A 123 -8.76 3.00 -14.92
N GLN A 124 -8.56 1.72 -14.64
CA GLN A 124 -8.09 1.24 -13.35
C GLN A 124 -6.62 0.82 -13.43
N PRO A 125 -5.67 1.67 -13.01
CA PRO A 125 -4.26 1.31 -12.94
C PRO A 125 -4.03 0.05 -12.09
N VAL A 126 -3.12 -0.81 -12.56
CA VAL A 126 -2.65 -1.97 -11.82
C VAL A 126 -1.22 -1.72 -11.36
N PHE A 127 -1.01 -1.84 -10.06
CA PHE A 127 0.25 -1.60 -9.39
C PHE A 127 0.76 -2.89 -8.77
N TYR A 128 2.08 -3.03 -8.77
CA TYR A 128 2.77 -4.18 -8.20
C TYR A 128 3.79 -3.74 -7.16
N MET A 129 3.94 -4.57 -6.14
CA MET A 129 5.00 -4.48 -5.15
C MET A 129 5.74 -5.82 -5.14
N GLU A 130 7.04 -5.81 -5.37
CA GLU A 130 7.91 -6.94 -5.11
C GLU A 130 8.72 -6.67 -3.83
N VAL A 131 8.64 -7.58 -2.87
CA VAL A 131 9.44 -7.55 -1.65
C VAL A 131 10.50 -8.63 -1.76
N GLN A 132 11.76 -8.24 -1.69
CA GLN A 132 12.90 -9.15 -1.73
C GLN A 132 13.60 -9.16 -0.38
N ASN A 133 13.92 -10.35 0.10
CA ASN A 133 14.83 -10.53 1.22
C ASN A 133 16.19 -11.01 0.67
N PRO A 134 17.18 -10.10 0.53
CA PRO A 134 18.50 -10.44 0.01
C PRO A 134 19.45 -10.98 1.09
N THR A 135 18.97 -11.17 2.33
CA THR A 135 19.79 -11.61 3.46
C THR A 135 19.84 -13.13 3.55
N ASP A 136 20.75 -13.65 4.39
CA ASP A 136 20.89 -15.06 4.69
C ASP A 136 20.02 -15.54 5.87
N ALA A 137 19.14 -14.68 6.38
CA ALA A 137 18.20 -14.94 7.48
C ALA A 137 16.75 -14.65 7.07
N ASP A 138 15.78 -15.32 7.70
CA ASP A 138 14.36 -15.02 7.50
C ASP A 138 14.01 -13.68 8.18
N CYS A 139 13.29 -12.81 7.48
CA CYS A 139 12.77 -11.57 8.06
C CYS A 139 11.36 -11.80 8.58
N VAL A 140 11.16 -11.69 9.89
CA VAL A 140 9.82 -11.71 10.49
C VAL A 140 9.40 -10.27 10.78
N ILE A 141 8.42 -9.77 10.03
CA ILE A 141 7.94 -8.39 10.11
C ILE A 141 6.52 -8.40 10.67
N ASP A 142 6.28 -7.58 11.70
CA ASP A 142 4.93 -7.30 12.18
C ASP A 142 4.26 -6.26 11.28
N LEU A 143 3.27 -6.68 10.49
CA LEU A 143 2.53 -5.84 9.57
C LEU A 143 1.37 -5.08 10.23
N ASP A 144 1.04 -5.35 11.50
CA ASP A 144 0.11 -4.52 12.27
C ASP A 144 0.74 -3.17 12.62
N THR A 145 2.06 -3.16 12.83
CA THR A 145 2.85 -1.94 13.08
C THR A 145 3.53 -1.40 11.81
N ASN A 146 3.94 -2.27 10.90
CA ASN A 146 4.59 -1.90 9.64
C ASN A 146 3.64 -2.11 8.47
N ILE A 147 2.59 -1.29 8.43
CA ILE A 147 1.50 -1.41 7.46
C ILE A 147 2.07 -1.41 6.04
N MET A 148 1.77 -2.48 5.31
CA MET A 148 2.02 -2.63 3.88
C MET A 148 0.95 -1.87 3.10
N ARG A 149 1.36 -1.01 2.18
CA ARG A 149 0.44 -0.13 1.43
C ARG A 149 1.01 0.32 0.09
N PHE A 150 0.09 0.62 -0.82
CA PHE A 150 0.33 1.32 -2.08
C PHE A 150 -0.08 2.78 -1.90
N GLU A 151 0.71 3.70 -2.43
CA GLU A 151 0.44 5.14 -2.34
C GLU A 151 0.73 5.83 -3.66
N VAL A 152 -0.20 6.66 -4.11
CA VAL A 152 -0.03 7.49 -5.31
C VAL A 152 0.08 8.95 -4.90
N TYR A 153 1.00 9.65 -5.55
CA TYR A 153 1.29 11.05 -5.31
C TYR A 153 1.23 11.85 -6.60
N ASP A 154 0.76 13.08 -6.49
CA ASP A 154 0.81 14.07 -7.57
C ASP A 154 2.23 14.61 -7.73
N MET A 155 2.77 14.57 -8.96
CA MET A 155 4.17 14.94 -9.21
C MET A 155 4.42 16.45 -9.10
N ALA A 156 3.40 17.29 -9.33
CA ALA A 156 3.53 18.74 -9.28
C ALA A 156 3.53 19.29 -7.84
N THR A 157 2.74 18.68 -6.96
CA THR A 157 2.50 19.15 -5.60
C THR A 157 3.10 18.26 -4.53
N ASN A 158 3.55 17.05 -4.88
CA ASN A 158 4.07 16.04 -3.96
C ASN A 158 3.06 15.65 -2.85
N ASN A 159 1.77 15.87 -3.10
CA ASN A 159 0.68 15.48 -2.20
C ASN A 159 0.24 14.05 -2.49
N ARG A 160 -0.01 13.26 -1.44
CA ARG A 160 -0.65 11.94 -1.60
C ARG A 160 -2.07 12.13 -2.09
N VAL A 161 -2.42 11.47 -3.19
CA VAL A 161 -3.78 11.51 -3.76
C VAL A 161 -4.58 10.26 -3.43
N TRP A 162 -3.90 9.13 -3.18
CA TRP A 162 -4.56 7.86 -2.88
C TRP A 162 -3.68 6.91 -2.06
N SER A 163 -4.32 6.05 -1.28
CA SER A 163 -3.74 4.83 -0.72
C SER A 163 -4.77 3.70 -0.68
N ASP A 164 -4.33 2.46 -0.85
CA ASP A 164 -5.17 1.27 -0.75
C ASP A 164 -5.75 1.06 0.66
N VAL A 165 -5.00 1.43 1.69
CA VAL A 165 -5.38 1.30 3.11
C VAL A 165 -6.17 2.48 3.67
N ASP A 166 -6.50 3.50 2.85
CA ASP A 166 -7.29 4.63 3.33
C ASP A 166 -8.72 4.22 3.71
N CYS A 167 -9.21 3.13 3.13
CA CYS A 167 -10.62 2.74 3.22
C CYS A 167 -10.91 1.26 3.36
N PHE A 168 -9.87 0.45 3.27
CA PHE A 168 -9.92 -0.97 3.51
C PHE A 168 -8.84 -1.28 4.51
N ASP A 169 -9.08 -2.28 5.35
CA ASP A 169 -8.01 -2.80 6.20
C ASP A 169 -6.87 -3.34 5.33
N PRO A 170 -5.62 -3.27 5.79
CA PRO A 170 -4.51 -3.89 5.09
C PRO A 170 -4.79 -5.36 4.79
N VAL A 171 -4.53 -5.79 3.56
CA VAL A 171 -4.78 -7.17 3.12
C VAL A 171 -3.90 -8.17 3.90
N PHE A 172 -2.74 -7.71 4.36
CA PHE A 172 -1.79 -8.47 5.17
C PHE A 172 -1.64 -7.81 6.54
N ALA A 173 -1.67 -8.64 7.58
CA ALA A 173 -1.66 -8.23 8.98
C ALA A 173 -0.93 -9.27 9.84
N GLY A 174 -0.55 -8.89 11.05
CA GLY A 174 0.19 -9.72 12.00
C GLY A 174 1.64 -10.01 11.59
N GLN A 175 2.20 -11.07 12.18
CA GLN A 175 3.58 -11.48 11.89
C GLN A 175 3.68 -12.20 10.55
N GLU A 176 4.44 -11.60 9.64
CA GLU A 176 4.66 -12.09 8.30
C GLU A 176 6.13 -12.45 8.11
N THR A 177 6.41 -13.63 7.54
CA THR A 177 7.78 -14.08 7.29
C THR A 177 8.14 -13.93 5.83
N PHE A 178 9.23 -13.21 5.55
CA PHE A 178 9.89 -13.15 4.25
C PHE A 178 11.14 -14.03 4.31
N PRO A 179 11.13 -15.26 3.75
CA PRO A 179 12.24 -16.18 3.87
C PRO A 179 13.54 -15.59 3.31
N ARG A 180 14.69 -16.07 3.77
CA ARG A 180 16.00 -15.73 3.20
C ARG A 180 16.03 -15.95 1.68
N ASP A 181 16.81 -15.13 0.98
CA ASP A 181 17.01 -15.22 -0.48
C ASP A 181 15.70 -15.31 -1.29
N SER A 182 14.60 -14.72 -0.80
CA SER A 182 13.26 -14.84 -1.39
C SER A 182 12.77 -13.56 -2.06
N LYS A 183 11.76 -13.74 -2.93
CA LYS A 183 10.99 -12.66 -3.55
C LYS A 183 9.51 -12.97 -3.46
N ARG A 184 8.69 -11.95 -3.18
CA ARG A 184 7.23 -12.08 -3.15
C ARG A 184 6.56 -10.87 -3.77
N GLY A 185 5.60 -11.12 -4.66
CA GLY A 185 4.83 -10.11 -5.35
C GLY A 185 3.44 -9.88 -4.73
N PHE A 186 2.99 -8.64 -4.78
CA PHE A 186 1.66 -8.19 -4.38
C PHE A 186 1.10 -7.25 -5.45
N GLU A 187 -0.23 -7.19 -5.57
CA GLU A 187 -0.93 -6.39 -6.57
C GLU A 187 -2.01 -5.53 -5.92
N ALA A 188 -2.18 -4.31 -6.40
CA ALA A 188 -3.31 -3.45 -6.10
C ALA A 188 -3.93 -2.90 -7.38
N ARG A 189 -5.27 -2.78 -7.39
CA ARG A 189 -6.04 -2.14 -8.45
C ARG A 189 -6.65 -0.86 -7.93
N TRP A 190 -6.29 0.25 -8.56
CA TRP A 190 -6.79 1.56 -8.17
C TRP A 190 -7.93 1.99 -9.07
N SER A 191 -9.01 2.53 -8.50
CA SER A 191 -10.17 3.02 -9.24
C SER A 191 -9.96 4.37 -9.95
N GLY A 192 -8.77 4.97 -9.83
CA GLY A 192 -8.50 6.32 -10.36
C GLY A 192 -9.21 7.44 -9.58
N THR A 193 -9.63 7.17 -8.34
CA THR A 193 -10.27 8.16 -7.46
C THR A 193 -9.40 8.47 -6.25
N SER A 194 -9.45 9.72 -5.80
CA SER A 194 -8.72 10.19 -4.62
C SER A 194 -9.22 9.52 -3.34
N SER A 195 -8.37 9.39 -2.33
CA SER A 195 -8.77 8.91 -1.01
C SER A 195 -8.14 9.72 0.11
N GLN A 196 -8.80 9.64 1.26
CA GLN A 196 -8.27 10.12 2.54
C GLN A 196 -8.61 9.08 3.59
N SER A 197 -7.78 9.02 4.64
CA SER A 197 -7.95 8.06 5.72
C SER A 197 -9.37 8.12 6.30
N ASN A 198 -10.08 7.00 6.24
CA ASN A 198 -11.44 6.79 6.72
C ASN A 198 -12.53 7.63 6.01
N VAL A 199 -12.24 8.23 4.85
CA VAL A 199 -13.22 8.95 4.02
C VAL A 199 -13.44 8.16 2.72
N CYS A 200 -14.44 7.28 2.77
CA CYS A 200 -14.64 6.27 1.74
C CYS A 200 -15.80 6.53 0.80
N THR A 201 -16.62 7.54 1.10
CA THR A 201 -17.75 8.00 0.28
C THR A 201 -17.35 9.21 -0.55
N ASP A 202 -18.06 9.46 -1.65
CA ASP A 202 -17.95 10.67 -2.49
C ASP A 202 -16.52 11.00 -2.95
N ARG A 203 -15.70 9.97 -3.20
CA ARG A 203 -14.33 10.12 -3.71
C ARG A 203 -14.34 10.78 -5.08
N GLN A 204 -13.45 11.74 -5.26
CA GLN A 204 -13.36 12.49 -6.51
C GLN A 204 -12.43 11.80 -7.50
N PRO A 205 -12.78 11.76 -8.80
CA PRO A 205 -11.86 11.31 -9.85
C PRO A 205 -10.55 12.11 -9.80
N VAL A 206 -9.43 11.42 -9.93
CA VAL A 206 -8.12 12.05 -10.09
C VAL A 206 -7.98 12.55 -11.54
N PRO A 207 -7.62 13.82 -11.78
CA PRO A 207 -7.55 14.38 -13.12
C PRO A 207 -6.36 13.83 -13.93
N ALA A 208 -6.37 14.07 -15.23
CA ALA A 208 -5.20 13.83 -16.09
C ALA A 208 -3.98 14.59 -15.56
N GLY A 209 -2.80 13.99 -15.65
CA GLY A 209 -1.57 14.52 -15.09
C GLY A 209 -0.47 13.47 -14.92
N SER A 210 0.65 13.90 -14.34
CA SER A 210 1.79 13.05 -14.02
C SER A 210 1.79 12.73 -12.52
N TYR A 211 1.95 11.44 -12.22
CA TYR A 211 1.90 10.90 -10.88
C TYR A 211 3.08 9.98 -10.64
N TYR A 212 3.32 9.64 -9.39
CA TYR A 212 4.24 8.57 -9.05
C TYR A 212 3.66 7.66 -7.97
N LEU A 213 4.01 6.38 -8.08
CA LEU A 213 3.66 5.32 -7.15
C LEU A 213 4.83 5.10 -6.18
N HIS A 214 4.51 4.93 -4.91
CA HIS A 214 5.34 4.23 -3.93
C HIS A 214 4.61 2.96 -3.46
N THR A 215 5.39 1.93 -3.18
CA THR A 215 4.96 0.80 -2.36
C THR A 215 5.76 0.82 -1.07
N VAL A 216 5.10 0.64 0.07
CA VAL A 216 5.66 0.94 1.38
C VAL A 216 5.32 -0.15 2.38
N ILE A 217 6.28 -0.54 3.20
CA ILE A 217 6.09 -1.40 4.38
C ILE A 217 6.60 -0.61 5.59
N GLY A 218 5.70 -0.16 6.46
CA GLY A 218 6.08 0.71 7.59
C GLY A 218 6.73 2.01 7.10
N ASP A 219 8.03 2.16 7.38
CA ASP A 219 8.89 3.26 6.95
C ASP A 219 9.87 2.89 5.81
N ASN A 220 9.86 1.64 5.33
CA ASN A 220 10.65 1.19 4.19
C ASN A 220 9.84 1.35 2.89
N ALA A 221 10.18 2.34 2.09
CA ALA A 221 9.50 2.68 0.83
C ALA A 221 10.36 2.31 -0.39
N SER A 222 9.69 1.94 -1.48
CA SER A 222 10.31 1.79 -2.79
C SER A 222 10.81 3.12 -3.35
N ASP A 223 11.65 3.05 -4.37
CA ASP A 223 11.84 4.17 -5.30
C ASP A 223 10.49 4.58 -5.95
N ALA A 224 10.40 5.85 -6.36
CA ALA A 224 9.22 6.38 -7.01
C ALA A 224 9.08 5.85 -8.45
N VAL A 225 7.91 5.33 -8.80
CA VAL A 225 7.61 4.86 -10.16
C VAL A 225 6.68 5.85 -10.86
N PRO A 226 7.16 6.60 -11.87
CA PRO A 226 6.34 7.58 -12.57
C PRO A 226 5.34 6.91 -13.53
N PHE A 227 4.14 7.48 -13.64
CA PHE A 227 3.15 7.14 -14.66
C PHE A 227 2.25 8.35 -14.97
N ASN A 228 1.48 8.27 -16.05
CA ASN A 228 0.54 9.34 -16.43
C ASN A 228 -0.91 8.87 -16.46
N LEU A 229 -1.82 9.80 -16.14
CA LEU A 229 -3.24 9.70 -16.49
C LEU A 229 -3.50 10.65 -17.66
N THR A 230 -4.08 10.14 -18.76
CA THR A 230 -4.28 10.86 -20.03
C THR A 230 -5.74 10.94 -20.45
#